data_AF-A0A5K1GTE8-F1
#
_entry.id   AF-A0A5K1GTE8-F1
#
_cell.length_a   1.000
_cell.length_b   1.000
_cell.length_c   1.000
_cell.angle_alpha   90.00
_cell.angle_beta   90.00
_cell.angle_gamma   90.00
#
_symmetry.space_group_name_H-M   'P 1'
#
loop_
_entity.id
_entity.type
_entity.pdbx_description
1 polymer ?
#
loop_
_entity_poly.entity_id
_entity_poly.type
_entity_poly.pdbx_seq_one_letter_code
_entity_poly.pdbx_strand_id
1 'polypeptide(L)' 'VSVVDELGIPVKFVGIGEGLEDLQPFDAEEFVNAIFS' A
#
# COMPACT_ATOMS: atom_id res chain seq x y z
N VAL A 1 7.38 -12.23 5.13
CA VAL A 1 6.03 -12.73 4.82
C VAL A 1 5.09 -11.54 4.89
N SER A 2 4.26 -11.34 3.86
CA SER A 2 3.31 -10.22 3.78
C SER A 2 1.87 -10.73 3.84
N VAL A 3 0.93 -9.85 4.18
CA VAL A 3 -0.51 -10.19 4.18
C VAL A 3 -1.03 -10.63 2.81
N VAL A 4 -0.44 -10.09 1.73
CA VAL A 4 -0.79 -10.47 0.35
C VAL A 4 -0.35 -11.90 0.06
N ASP A 5 0.82 -12.31 0.53
CA ASP A 5 1.36 -13.65 0.35
C ASP A 5 0.55 -14.70 1.14
N GLU A 6 0.16 -14.36 2.37
CA GLU A 6 -0.62 -15.27 3.23
C GLU A 6 -2.06 -15.47 2.75
N LEU A 7 -2.70 -14.42 2.21
CA LEU A 7 -4.12 -14.45 1.85
C LEU A 7 -4.37 -14.59 0.34
N GLY A 8 -3.37 -14.29 -0.50
CA GLY A 8 -3.53 -14.23 -1.95
C GLY A 8 -4.44 -13.08 -2.43
N ILE A 9 -4.75 -12.11 -1.57
CA ILE A 9 -5.65 -10.99 -1.87
C ILE A 9 -4.83 -9.75 -2.21
N PRO A 10 -5.02 -9.13 -3.40
CA PRO A 10 -4.28 -7.93 -3.78
C PRO A 10 -4.76 -6.69 -3.01
N VAL A 11 -3.81 -5.91 -2.49
CA VAL A 11 -4.09 -4.55 -1.98
C VAL A 11 -4.42 -3.66 -3.18
N LYS A 12 -5.49 -2.86 -3.06
CA LYS A 12 -5.96 -1.96 -4.13
C LYS A 12 -5.76 -0.49 -3.81
N PHE A 13 -5.89 -0.12 -2.54
CA PHE A 13 -5.77 1.25 -2.07
C PHE A 13 -4.99 1.27 -0.75
N VAL A 14 -4.34 2.40 -0.48
CA VAL A 14 -3.63 2.68 0.76
C VAL A 14 -4.03 4.06 1.26
N GLY A 15 -4.20 4.18 2.58
CA GLY A 15 -4.38 5.47 3.24
C GLY A 15 -3.02 6.02 3.67
N ILE A 16 -2.67 7.22 3.23
CA ILE A 16 -1.40 7.89 3.57
C ILE A 16 -1.56 9.01 4.62
N GLY A 17 -2.78 9.19 5.14
CA GLY A 17 -3.16 10.24 6.08
C GLY A 17 -4.61 10.07 6.54
N GLU A 18 -5.17 11.10 7.18
CA GLU A 18 -6.51 11.07 7.78
C GLU A 18 -7.59 11.77 6.93
N GLY A 19 -7.19 12.52 5.89
CA GLY A 19 -8.10 13.20 4.97
C GLY A 19 -8.80 12.24 4.02
N LEU A 20 -9.90 12.70 3.40
CA LEU A 20 -10.61 11.91 2.38
C LEU A 20 -9.77 11.76 1.10
N GLU A 21 -8.93 12.75 0.83
CA GLU A 21 -7.97 12.82 -0.27
C GLU A 21 -6.76 11.89 -0.10
N ASP A 22 -6.54 11.37 1.11
CA ASP A 22 -5.38 10.54 1.43
C ASP A 22 -5.57 9.06 1.07
N LEU A 23 -6.73 8.70 0.53
CA LEU A 23 -6.98 7.38 -0.03
C LEU A 23 -6.50 7.32 -1.48
N GLN A 24 -5.43 6.56 -1.72
CA GLN A 24 -4.77 6.49 -3.03
C GLN A 24 -4.69 5.05 -3.55
N PRO A 25 -4.68 4.83 -4.88
CA PRO A 25 -4.38 3.52 -5.45
C PRO A 25 -3.03 3.00 -4.94
N PHE A 26 -2.94 1.70 -4.65
CA PHE A 26 -1.72 1.10 -4.16
C PHE A 26 -0.71 0.87 -5.31
N ASP A 27 0.49 1.43 -5.18
CA ASP A 27 1.66 1.16 -6.02
C ASP A 27 2.74 0.45 -5.21
N ALA A 28 3.14 -0.75 -5.65
CA ALA A 28 4.11 -1.58 -4.94
C ALA A 28 5.54 -1.04 -5.05
N GLU A 29 5.90 -0.42 -6.17
CA GLU A 29 7.24 0.12 -6.39
C GLU A 29 7.44 1.36 -5.52
N GLU A 30 6.46 2.27 -5.51
CA GLU A 30 6.47 3.44 -4.64
C GLU A 30 6.50 3.06 -3.16
N PHE A 31 5.69 2.09 -2.74
CA PHE A 31 5.65 1.63 -1.36
C PHE A 31 6.99 1.04 -0.88
N VAL A 32 7.64 0.23 -1.72
CA VAL A 32 8.97 -0.33 -1.40
C VAL A 32 10.01 0.78 -1.34
N ASN A 33 10.01 1.70 -2.31
CA ASN A 33 10.93 2.83 -2.33
C ASN A 33 10.79 3.69 -1.06
N ALA A 34 9.56 3.96 -0.60
CA ALA A 34 9.29 4.73 0.62
C ALA A 34 9.76 4.03 1.91
N ILE A 35 9.86 2.70 1.93
CA ILE A 35 10.35 1.93 3.10
C ILE A 35 11.88 1.94 3.19
N PHE A 36 12.58 1.94 2.05
CA PHE A 36 14.03 1.71 1.99
C PHE A 36 14.86 2.96 1.64
N SER A 37 14.23 4.13 1.49
CA SER A 37 14.90 5.43 1.30
C SER A 37 15.09 6.17 2.61
#